data_AF-A0A7V4WYJ5-F1
#
_entry.id   AF-A0A7V4WYJ5-F1
#
_cell.length_a   1.000
_cell.length_b   1.000
_cell.length_c   1.000
_cell.angle_alpha   90.00
_cell.angle_beta   90.00
_cell.angle_gamma   90.00
#
_symmetry.space_group_name_H-M   'P 1'
#
loop_
_entity.id
_entity.type
_entity.pdbx_description
1 polymer ?
#
loop_
_entity_poly.entity_id
_entity_poly.type
_entity_poly.pdbx_seq_one_letter_code
_entity_poly.pdbx_strand_id
1 'polypeptide(L)'
;MRKHSYVDTEVINEKSLIAVEFTLKWKSLYASHVDCFYTRKLNLWRDLLPENIYETLIGKHSEKSLNFKCKEFFSSCEYDNDSLFEINQKQFDRFCFFPLEIFPQSGRFYPKGVLKGLPDIFKGNQEPFRCAVSNETNIIVDFNHPLSGKEPALTIFIHEIRKKSGETGGECTDWIDTVIKGPGMQARWNNIPTDFFKDNPFSRADENNDILFYENPRFVSHVDKMARTIISGIYGNILKDGMKVLDLMSSWQSHMPGHVNLDSLTGIGLNKEEMELNFQLNEHIVHNLNLNPVLPFNNNEFDAVVCSLSIEYLIKPFEVFEEVARVLKPDGYFVITFSNRWFPPKVIRIWTEIYEFERMGLVLEYFINCNKFKDLHTYSMRGLPRPFDDKYFPEFPFSDPVYSVWGKKL
;
A
#
# COMPACT_ATOMS: atom_id res chain seq x y z
N MET A 1 -34.76 4.92 28.25
CA MET A 1 -34.03 3.79 28.84
C MET A 1 -34.47 2.49 28.17
N ARG A 2 -33.64 1.94 27.27
CA ARG A 2 -33.51 0.49 27.05
C ARG A 2 -32.04 0.23 26.73
N LYS A 3 -31.24 0.06 27.79
CA LYS A 3 -29.92 -0.56 27.71
C LYS A 3 -30.12 -1.93 27.07
N HIS A 4 -29.71 -2.10 25.83
CA HIS A 4 -29.44 -3.44 25.31
C HIS A 4 -28.06 -3.83 25.82
N SER A 5 -28.03 -4.34 27.05
CA SER A 5 -26.93 -5.15 27.54
C SER A 5 -27.13 -6.56 27.00
N TYR A 6 -26.53 -6.85 25.85
CA TYR A 6 -26.23 -8.23 25.45
C TYR A 6 -24.72 -8.33 25.35
N VAL A 7 -24.09 -8.58 26.49
CA VAL A 7 -22.75 -9.15 26.53
C VAL A 7 -22.96 -10.66 26.65
N ASP A 8 -23.40 -11.28 25.55
CA ASP A 8 -23.10 -12.70 25.38
C ASP A 8 -21.62 -12.72 25.04
N THR A 9 -20.78 -13.08 26.00
CA THR A 9 -19.36 -13.34 25.77
C THR A 9 -19.24 -14.59 24.89
N GLU A 10 -19.47 -14.43 23.59
CA GLU A 10 -19.36 -15.54 22.66
C GLU A 10 -17.90 -15.99 22.65
N VAL A 11 -17.69 -17.24 23.05
CA VAL A 11 -16.41 -17.93 22.93
C VAL A 11 -16.32 -18.47 21.51
N ILE A 12 -15.15 -18.33 20.88
CA ILE A 12 -14.89 -18.91 19.57
C ILE A 12 -15.05 -20.42 19.63
N ASN A 13 -15.88 -20.96 18.72
CA ASN A 13 -16.03 -22.38 18.46
C ASN A 13 -16.08 -22.62 16.95
N GLU A 14 -16.18 -23.88 16.53
CA GLU A 14 -16.13 -24.29 15.12
C GLU A 14 -17.21 -23.61 14.25
N LYS A 15 -18.36 -23.23 14.86
CA LYS A 15 -19.48 -22.61 14.16
C LYS A 15 -19.45 -21.08 14.20
N SER A 16 -18.39 -20.48 14.76
CA SER A 16 -18.23 -19.04 14.85
C SER A 16 -17.90 -18.42 13.49
N LEU A 17 -18.48 -17.24 13.24
CA LEU A 17 -18.04 -16.30 12.23
C LEU A 17 -17.34 -15.15 12.94
N ILE A 18 -16.09 -14.87 12.57
CA ILE A 18 -15.22 -13.99 13.35
C ILE A 18 -14.83 -12.78 12.50
N ALA A 19 -14.94 -11.60 13.09
CA ALA A 19 -14.28 -10.40 12.59
C ALA A 19 -12.89 -10.31 13.19
N VAL A 20 -11.87 -10.37 12.34
CA VAL A 20 -10.47 -10.36 12.74
C VAL A 20 -9.66 -9.38 11.90
N GLU A 21 -8.63 -8.82 12.52
CA GLU A 21 -7.55 -8.12 11.85
C GLU A 21 -6.27 -8.95 12.00
N PHE A 22 -5.63 -9.23 10.88
CA PHE A 22 -4.30 -9.80 10.80
C PHE A 22 -3.30 -8.65 10.62
N THR A 23 -2.27 -8.59 11.45
CA THR A 23 -1.17 -7.63 11.34
C THR A 23 0.13 -8.39 11.17
N LEU A 24 0.77 -8.23 10.01
CA LEU A 24 2.09 -8.76 9.72
C LEU A 24 3.14 -7.68 9.98
N LYS A 25 4.16 -7.97 10.78
CA LYS A 25 5.30 -7.09 11.03
C LYS A 25 6.59 -7.76 10.61
N TRP A 26 7.40 -7.07 9.81
CA TRP A 26 8.67 -7.58 9.33
C TRP A 26 9.62 -6.42 8.99
N LYS A 27 10.89 -6.73 8.74
CA LYS A 27 11.91 -5.73 8.41
C LYS A 27 12.66 -6.11 7.15
N SER A 28 13.02 -5.10 6.38
CA SER A 28 14.06 -5.17 5.35
C SER A 28 15.29 -4.40 5.81
N LEU A 29 16.34 -4.34 4.99
CA LEU A 29 17.53 -3.56 5.29
C LEU A 29 17.22 -2.06 5.45
N TYR A 30 16.29 -1.54 4.65
CA TYR A 30 16.03 -0.10 4.53
C TYR A 30 14.80 0.36 5.29
N ALA A 31 13.84 -0.53 5.59
CA ALA A 31 12.56 -0.13 6.16
C ALA A 31 11.95 -1.16 7.13
N SER A 32 11.09 -0.66 8.02
CA SER A 32 10.19 -1.51 8.81
C SER A 32 8.79 -1.52 8.20
N HIS A 33 8.19 -2.71 8.11
CA HIS A 33 6.95 -2.92 7.36
C HIS A 33 5.84 -3.42 8.29
N VAL A 34 4.64 -2.88 8.10
CA VAL A 34 3.40 -3.30 8.77
C VAL A 34 2.32 -3.51 7.72
N ASP A 35 1.82 -4.74 7.60
CA ASP A 35 0.79 -5.08 6.62
C ASP A 35 -0.44 -5.63 7.32
N CYS A 36 -1.57 -4.94 7.18
CA CYS A 36 -2.82 -5.28 7.85
C CYS A 36 -3.86 -5.80 6.85
N PHE A 37 -4.60 -6.83 7.27
CA PHE A 37 -5.73 -7.35 6.54
C PHE A 37 -6.91 -7.62 7.47
N TYR A 38 -8.07 -7.05 7.17
CA TYR A 38 -9.28 -7.24 7.94
C TYR A 38 -10.26 -8.15 7.21
N THR A 39 -10.98 -9.00 7.94
CA THR A 39 -12.13 -9.73 7.43
C THR A 39 -13.22 -9.87 8.49
N ARG A 40 -14.49 -9.83 8.07
CA ARG A 40 -15.66 -10.20 8.91
C ARG A 40 -16.11 -11.63 8.69
N LYS A 41 -15.40 -12.38 7.84
CA LYS A 41 -15.89 -13.62 7.23
C LYS A 41 -15.09 -14.86 7.63
N LEU A 42 -14.16 -14.76 8.59
CA LEU A 42 -13.38 -15.91 9.04
C LEU A 42 -14.32 -16.96 9.63
N ASN A 43 -14.45 -18.08 8.92
CA ASN A 43 -15.30 -19.20 9.29
C ASN A 43 -14.41 -20.40 9.61
N LEU A 44 -14.31 -20.76 10.89
CA LEU A 44 -13.39 -21.81 11.34
C LEU A 44 -13.75 -23.21 10.85
N TRP A 45 -15.01 -23.48 10.50
CA TRP A 45 -15.41 -24.78 9.96
C TRP A 45 -15.12 -24.93 8.46
N ARG A 46 -15.17 -23.83 7.69
CA ARG A 46 -15.05 -23.86 6.23
C ARG A 46 -13.66 -23.44 5.74
N ASP A 47 -13.12 -22.38 6.31
CA ASP A 47 -11.93 -21.71 5.79
C ASP A 47 -10.65 -22.41 6.27
N LEU A 48 -9.55 -22.17 5.57
CA LEU A 48 -8.25 -22.78 5.87
C LEU A 48 -7.43 -21.84 6.78
N LEU A 49 -6.88 -22.45 7.82
CA LEU A 49 -5.87 -21.89 8.71
C LEU A 49 -4.86 -22.99 9.06
N PRO A 50 -3.59 -22.64 9.34
CA PRO A 50 -2.66 -23.54 10.00
C PRO A 50 -3.25 -24.09 11.30
N GLU A 51 -3.05 -25.38 11.56
CA GLU A 51 -3.64 -26.12 12.68
C GLU A 51 -3.38 -25.44 14.03
N ASN A 52 -2.15 -25.01 14.26
CA ASN A 52 -1.76 -24.29 15.47
C ASN A 52 -2.48 -22.94 15.65
N ILE A 53 -2.77 -22.21 14.57
CA ILE A 53 -3.57 -20.97 14.63
C ILE A 53 -5.00 -21.32 14.98
N TYR A 54 -5.57 -22.32 14.30
CA TYR A 54 -6.92 -22.79 14.55
C TYR A 54 -7.12 -23.18 16.02
N GLU A 55 -6.25 -24.04 16.56
CA GLU A 55 -6.31 -24.47 17.96
C GLU A 55 -6.15 -23.31 18.93
N THR A 56 -5.29 -22.35 18.61
CA THR A 56 -5.07 -21.16 19.44
C THR A 56 -6.28 -20.22 19.43
N LEU A 57 -7.10 -20.20 18.36
CA LEU A 57 -8.31 -19.38 18.27
C LEU A 57 -9.49 -19.99 19.03
N ILE A 58 -9.63 -21.32 19.02
CA ILE A 58 -10.72 -22.01 19.73
C ILE A 58 -10.68 -21.66 21.23
N GLY A 59 -11.85 -21.37 21.81
CA GLY A 59 -11.93 -21.03 23.23
C GLY A 59 -11.55 -19.59 23.58
N LYS A 60 -11.17 -18.74 22.61
CA LYS A 60 -10.84 -17.32 22.88
C LYS A 60 -12.08 -16.41 22.77
N HIS A 61 -11.94 -15.21 23.31
CA HIS A 61 -12.95 -14.15 23.32
C HIS A 61 -12.52 -12.99 22.43
N SER A 62 -13.43 -12.04 22.18
CA SER A 62 -13.11 -10.76 21.54
C SER A 62 -12.07 -9.95 22.33
N GLU A 63 -11.44 -9.00 21.65
CA GLU A 63 -10.41 -8.08 22.16
C GLU A 63 -9.11 -8.76 22.62
N LYS A 64 -8.90 -10.00 22.17
CA LYS A 64 -7.65 -10.73 22.41
C LYS A 64 -6.72 -10.58 21.21
N SER A 65 -5.47 -10.24 21.49
CA SER A 65 -4.36 -10.34 20.53
C SER A 65 -3.66 -11.68 20.70
N LEU A 66 -3.45 -12.39 19.58
CA LEU A 66 -2.68 -13.62 19.50
C LEU A 66 -1.46 -13.36 18.63
N ASN A 67 -0.29 -13.89 19.00
CA ASN A 67 0.96 -13.64 18.31
C ASN A 67 1.59 -14.95 17.87
N PHE A 68 2.09 -14.99 16.64
CA PHE A 68 2.68 -16.14 15.99
C PHE A 68 3.99 -15.75 15.32
N LYS A 69 5.02 -16.56 15.49
CA LYS A 69 6.30 -16.42 14.77
C LYS A 69 6.16 -16.98 13.36
N CYS A 70 7.07 -16.57 12.47
CA CYS A 70 7.05 -16.94 11.06
C CYS A 70 6.81 -18.43 10.79
N LYS A 71 7.62 -19.31 11.41
CA LYS A 71 7.54 -20.77 11.22
C LYS A 71 6.22 -21.39 11.70
N GLU A 72 5.46 -20.68 12.53
CA GLU A 72 4.20 -21.15 13.06
C GLU A 72 3.04 -20.97 12.05
N PHE A 73 3.14 -20.06 11.08
CA PHE A 73 2.03 -19.79 10.16
C PHE A 73 2.42 -19.85 8.69
N PHE A 74 3.69 -19.70 8.36
CA PHE A 74 4.17 -19.58 7.00
C PHE A 74 5.12 -20.73 6.67
N SER A 75 4.61 -21.75 5.98
CA SER A 75 5.37 -22.95 5.61
C SER A 75 6.54 -22.63 4.67
N SER A 76 6.34 -21.72 3.70
CA SER A 76 7.37 -21.27 2.74
C SER A 76 8.24 -20.12 3.28
N CYS A 77 8.44 -20.06 4.60
CA CYS A 77 9.21 -19.00 5.25
C CYS A 77 10.71 -19.05 4.96
N GLU A 78 11.25 -20.24 4.72
CA GLU A 78 12.65 -20.43 4.35
C GLU A 78 12.83 -20.14 2.86
N TYR A 79 14.00 -19.62 2.49
CA TYR A 79 14.33 -19.34 1.10
C TYR A 79 14.78 -20.63 0.42
N ASP A 80 14.12 -20.98 -0.69
CA ASP A 80 14.43 -22.15 -1.49
C ASP A 80 15.31 -21.77 -2.69
N ASN A 81 16.52 -22.33 -2.74
CA ASN A 81 17.45 -22.09 -3.85
C ASN A 81 17.02 -22.79 -5.14
N ASP A 82 16.23 -23.86 -5.07
CA ASP A 82 15.76 -24.56 -6.27
C ASP A 82 14.66 -23.76 -6.99
N SER A 83 13.97 -22.90 -6.24
CA SER A 83 13.03 -21.90 -6.78
C SER A 83 13.71 -20.69 -7.45
N LEU A 84 15.05 -20.62 -7.43
CA LEU A 84 15.86 -19.60 -8.12
C LEU A 84 16.60 -20.24 -9.30
N PHE A 85 16.21 -19.92 -10.52
CA PHE A 85 16.79 -20.56 -11.70
C PHE A 85 16.85 -19.63 -12.92
N GLU A 86 17.67 -20.00 -13.90
CA GLU A 86 17.90 -19.23 -15.11
C GLU A 86 16.97 -19.67 -16.25
N ILE A 87 16.45 -18.70 -16.99
CA ILE A 87 15.71 -18.89 -18.24
C ILE A 87 16.28 -18.01 -19.34
N ASN A 88 15.99 -18.34 -20.60
CA ASN A 88 16.36 -17.47 -21.72
C ASN A 88 15.39 -16.28 -21.85
N GLN A 89 15.89 -15.11 -22.26
CA GLN A 89 15.07 -13.91 -22.54
C GLN A 89 13.86 -14.19 -23.47
N LYS A 90 14.00 -15.11 -24.44
CA LYS A 90 12.93 -15.49 -25.37
C LYS A 90 11.74 -16.20 -24.69
N GLN A 91 11.94 -16.71 -23.48
CA GLN A 91 10.89 -17.33 -22.69
C GLN A 91 10.01 -16.29 -21.96
N PHE A 92 10.37 -15.01 -21.99
CA PHE A 92 9.53 -13.94 -21.47
C PHE A 92 8.67 -13.33 -22.59
N ASP A 93 7.35 -13.37 -22.44
CA ASP A 93 6.41 -12.80 -23.40
C ASP A 93 6.26 -11.29 -23.24
N ARG A 94 7.03 -10.54 -24.02
CA ARG A 94 7.03 -9.08 -24.01
C ARG A 94 5.69 -8.46 -24.42
N PHE A 95 4.84 -9.21 -25.14
CA PHE A 95 3.55 -8.74 -25.64
C PHE A 95 2.37 -9.29 -24.84
N CYS A 96 2.60 -9.87 -23.66
CA CYS A 96 1.55 -10.42 -22.82
C CYS A 96 0.49 -9.36 -22.42
N PHE A 97 0.88 -8.08 -22.36
CA PHE A 97 0.03 -6.95 -21.97
C PHE A 97 -0.27 -5.99 -23.12
N PHE A 98 -0.47 -6.53 -24.33
CA PHE A 98 -0.76 -5.75 -25.53
C PHE A 98 -1.82 -4.66 -25.27
N PRO A 99 -1.61 -3.40 -25.74
CA PRO A 99 -0.58 -2.96 -26.69
C PRO A 99 0.80 -2.64 -26.09
N LEU A 100 1.00 -2.80 -24.78
CA LEU A 100 2.26 -2.50 -24.13
C LEU A 100 3.29 -3.60 -24.37
N GLU A 101 4.46 -3.22 -24.88
CA GLU A 101 5.66 -4.07 -24.88
C GLU A 101 6.41 -3.87 -23.55
N ILE A 102 6.59 -4.95 -22.80
CA ILE A 102 7.23 -4.93 -21.49
C ILE A 102 8.50 -5.78 -21.52
N PHE A 103 9.59 -5.23 -21.00
CA PHE A 103 10.85 -5.92 -20.83
C PHE A 103 11.01 -6.40 -19.37
N PRO A 104 11.64 -7.56 -19.14
CA PRO A 104 11.95 -8.02 -17.79
C PRO A 104 13.03 -7.12 -17.18
N GLN A 105 12.71 -6.50 -16.05
CA GLN A 105 13.63 -5.62 -15.31
C GLN A 105 14.01 -6.25 -13.98
N SER A 106 15.26 -6.06 -13.55
CA SER A 106 15.79 -6.68 -12.34
C SER A 106 15.04 -6.17 -11.09
N GLY A 107 14.74 -7.07 -10.17
CA GLY A 107 14.00 -6.80 -8.94
C GLY A 107 12.47 -6.68 -9.08
N ARG A 108 11.92 -6.50 -10.30
CA ARG A 108 10.47 -6.35 -10.53
C ARG A 108 9.74 -7.68 -10.47
N PHE A 109 8.44 -7.64 -10.17
CA PHE A 109 7.54 -8.78 -10.20
C PHE A 109 6.69 -8.81 -11.47
N TYR A 110 6.40 -10.02 -11.93
CA TYR A 110 5.56 -10.29 -13.10
C TYR A 110 4.70 -11.52 -12.82
N PRO A 111 3.52 -11.67 -13.46
CA PRO A 111 2.74 -12.90 -13.33
C PRO A 111 3.46 -14.03 -14.07
N LYS A 112 3.53 -15.22 -13.49
CA LYS A 112 4.18 -16.39 -14.10
C LYS A 112 3.64 -16.69 -15.50
N GLY A 113 2.38 -16.36 -15.79
CA GLY A 113 1.77 -16.53 -17.11
C GLY A 113 2.44 -15.77 -18.27
N VAL A 114 3.33 -14.81 -18.01
CA VAL A 114 4.17 -14.20 -19.06
C VAL A 114 5.30 -15.11 -19.51
N LEU A 115 5.63 -16.16 -18.76
CA LEU A 115 6.72 -17.09 -19.08
C LEU A 115 6.23 -18.22 -20.00
N LYS A 116 7.12 -18.66 -20.91
CA LYS A 116 6.85 -19.68 -21.93
C LYS A 116 7.79 -20.88 -21.77
N GLY A 117 7.26 -22.07 -22.03
CA GLY A 117 8.05 -23.31 -22.09
C GLY A 117 8.55 -23.82 -20.74
N LEU A 118 7.90 -23.42 -19.64
CA LEU A 118 8.18 -23.93 -18.30
C LEU A 118 7.05 -24.88 -17.85
N PRO A 119 7.37 -25.94 -17.08
CA PRO A 119 6.36 -26.84 -16.52
C PRO A 119 5.41 -26.09 -15.58
N ASP A 120 4.13 -26.46 -15.58
CA ASP A 120 3.07 -25.90 -14.73
C ASP A 120 2.82 -24.37 -14.89
N ILE A 121 3.39 -23.75 -15.94
CA ILE A 121 3.14 -22.36 -16.30
C ILE A 121 2.23 -22.26 -17.52
N PHE A 122 1.15 -21.48 -17.37
CA PHE A 122 0.16 -21.24 -18.40
C PHE A 122 -0.21 -19.75 -18.46
N LYS A 123 -0.66 -19.25 -19.62
CA LYS A 123 -0.90 -17.81 -19.89
C LYS A 123 -1.78 -17.08 -18.86
N GLY A 124 -2.72 -17.80 -18.25
CA GLY A 124 -3.63 -17.26 -17.24
C GLY A 124 -3.06 -17.22 -15.82
N ASN A 125 -1.87 -17.79 -15.57
CA ASN A 125 -1.28 -17.88 -14.24
C ASN A 125 -0.93 -16.48 -13.71
N GLN A 126 -1.68 -16.02 -12.71
CA GLN A 126 -1.52 -14.71 -12.06
C GLN A 126 -0.58 -14.73 -10.85
N GLU A 127 -0.06 -15.90 -10.47
CA GLU A 127 0.89 -16.01 -9.39
C GLU A 127 2.15 -15.19 -9.75
N PRO A 128 2.59 -14.28 -8.88
CA PRO A 128 3.75 -13.46 -9.17
C PRO A 128 5.04 -14.31 -9.08
N PHE A 129 6.01 -13.98 -9.90
CA PHE A 129 7.42 -14.32 -9.68
C PHE A 129 8.25 -13.05 -9.73
N ARG A 130 9.42 -13.08 -9.11
CA ARG A 130 10.37 -11.98 -9.18
C ARG A 130 11.37 -12.23 -10.29
N CYS A 131 11.57 -11.24 -11.16
CA CYS A 131 12.73 -11.18 -12.05
C CYS A 131 13.93 -10.75 -11.20
N ALA A 132 14.70 -11.70 -10.66
CA ALA A 132 15.81 -11.41 -9.76
C ALA A 132 16.91 -10.59 -10.46
N VAL A 133 17.32 -11.05 -11.65
CA VAL A 133 18.33 -10.39 -12.48
C VAL A 133 17.92 -10.54 -13.95
N SER A 134 18.05 -9.47 -14.72
CA SER A 134 17.84 -9.49 -16.17
C SER A 134 19.07 -8.97 -16.90
N ASN A 135 19.56 -9.72 -17.88
CA ASN A 135 20.62 -9.31 -18.80
C ASN A 135 20.18 -9.52 -20.26
N GLU A 136 21.05 -9.25 -21.23
CA GLU A 136 20.69 -9.28 -22.66
C GLU A 136 20.22 -10.65 -23.17
N THR A 137 20.71 -11.75 -22.58
CA THR A 137 20.44 -13.11 -23.06
C THR A 137 19.55 -13.92 -22.13
N ASN A 138 19.68 -13.73 -20.81
CA ASN A 138 19.09 -14.57 -19.79
C ASN A 138 18.42 -13.75 -18.69
N ILE A 139 17.51 -14.41 -17.98
CA ILE A 139 16.78 -13.88 -16.83
C ILE A 139 16.95 -14.89 -15.70
N ILE A 140 17.35 -14.43 -14.52
CA ILE A 140 17.24 -15.23 -13.30
C ILE A 140 15.86 -14.96 -12.73
N VAL A 141 15.04 -16.00 -12.63
CA VAL A 141 13.71 -15.93 -12.03
C VAL A 141 13.76 -16.49 -10.62
N ASP A 142 13.04 -15.84 -9.72
CA ASP A 142 12.86 -16.25 -8.34
C ASP A 142 11.38 -16.50 -8.09
N PHE A 143 11.04 -17.77 -7.92
CA PHE A 143 9.69 -18.26 -7.67
C PHE A 143 9.37 -18.37 -6.18
N ASN A 144 10.29 -17.97 -5.30
CA ASN A 144 10.02 -17.89 -3.86
C ASN A 144 8.91 -16.88 -3.58
N HIS A 145 8.20 -17.11 -2.48
CA HIS A 145 7.27 -16.11 -1.95
C HIS A 145 8.05 -14.83 -1.56
N PRO A 146 7.50 -13.62 -1.76
CA PRO A 146 8.25 -12.38 -1.51
C PRO A 146 8.74 -12.18 -0.06
N LEU A 147 8.16 -12.89 0.91
CA LEU A 147 8.56 -12.88 2.33
C LEU A 147 9.56 -13.98 2.71
N SER A 148 9.92 -14.89 1.81
CA SER A 148 10.88 -15.97 2.13
C SER A 148 12.21 -15.35 2.60
N GLY A 149 12.68 -15.80 3.77
CA GLY A 149 13.87 -15.26 4.45
C GLY A 149 13.69 -13.93 5.22
N LYS A 150 12.48 -13.39 5.39
CA LYS A 150 12.22 -12.10 6.08
C LYS A 150 11.68 -12.21 7.51
N GLU A 151 11.53 -13.43 8.04
CA GLU A 151 11.03 -13.74 9.40
C GLU A 151 9.85 -12.87 9.90
N PRO A 152 8.73 -12.75 9.15
CA PRO A 152 7.57 -11.98 9.60
C PRO A 152 6.94 -12.52 10.89
N ALA A 153 6.48 -11.61 11.75
CA ALA A 153 5.66 -11.91 12.91
C ALA A 153 4.19 -11.57 12.61
N LEU A 154 3.28 -12.47 12.95
CA LEU A 154 1.84 -12.29 12.74
C LEU A 154 1.15 -12.04 14.08
N THR A 155 0.35 -10.98 14.14
CA THR A 155 -0.62 -10.74 15.22
C THR A 155 -2.03 -10.89 14.66
N ILE A 156 -2.90 -11.59 15.38
CA ILE A 156 -4.34 -11.68 15.08
C ILE A 156 -5.10 -10.99 16.20
N PHE A 157 -5.88 -9.97 15.87
CA PHE A 157 -6.79 -9.31 16.79
C PHE A 157 -8.24 -9.68 16.50
N ILE A 158 -8.93 -10.20 17.52
CA ILE A 158 -10.33 -10.61 17.40
C ILE A 158 -11.23 -9.43 17.74
N HIS A 159 -11.88 -8.83 16.75
CA HIS A 159 -12.80 -7.71 16.97
C HIS A 159 -14.16 -8.17 17.49
N GLU A 160 -14.74 -9.17 16.84
CA GLU A 160 -16.13 -9.56 17.08
C GLU A 160 -16.33 -11.04 16.76
N ILE A 161 -17.19 -11.70 17.53
CA ILE A 161 -17.58 -13.09 17.35
C ILE A 161 -19.09 -13.12 17.14
N ARG A 162 -19.52 -13.83 16.10
CA ARG A 162 -20.94 -13.97 15.75
C ARG A 162 -21.29 -15.43 15.54
N LYS A 163 -22.52 -15.81 15.90
CA LYS A 163 -23.13 -17.08 15.46
C LYS A 163 -23.50 -17.04 13.99
N LYS A 164 -23.19 -18.14 13.29
CA LYS A 164 -23.64 -18.37 11.91
C LYS A 164 -25.18 -18.50 11.87
N SER A 165 -25.86 -17.62 11.14
CA SER A 165 -27.28 -17.76 10.81
C SER A 165 -27.45 -18.36 9.39
N GLY A 166 -27.53 -19.69 9.30
CA GLY A 166 -27.83 -20.42 8.06
C GLY A 166 -26.62 -20.93 7.27
N GLU A 167 -26.86 -21.92 6.41
CA GLU A 167 -25.89 -22.54 5.50
C GLU A 167 -26.08 -22.05 4.07
N THR A 168 -25.75 -20.80 3.78
CA THR A 168 -25.60 -20.38 2.38
C THR A 168 -24.17 -20.69 1.94
N GLY A 169 -24.02 -21.41 0.82
CA GLY A 169 -22.74 -21.73 0.20
C GLY A 169 -21.84 -20.50 0.13
N GLY A 170 -20.59 -20.65 0.55
CA GLY A 170 -19.59 -19.59 0.55
C GLY A 170 -18.25 -20.16 0.12
N GLU A 171 -17.37 -19.30 -0.38
CA GLU A 171 -16.02 -19.65 -0.82
C GLU A 171 -15.17 -20.09 0.38
N CYS A 172 -14.44 -21.20 0.22
CA CYS A 172 -13.39 -21.61 1.16
C CYS A 172 -12.17 -20.71 0.92
N THR A 173 -11.76 -19.95 1.93
CA THR A 173 -10.63 -19.02 1.84
C THR A 173 -9.45 -19.54 2.64
N ASP A 174 -8.25 -19.56 2.05
CA ASP A 174 -7.01 -19.65 2.82
C ASP A 174 -6.64 -18.25 3.32
N TRP A 175 -6.85 -18.03 4.61
CA TRP A 175 -6.67 -16.69 5.19
C TRP A 175 -5.21 -16.32 5.33
N ILE A 176 -4.32 -17.27 5.59
CA ILE A 176 -2.90 -16.93 5.70
C ILE A 176 -2.35 -16.59 4.33
N ASP A 177 -2.64 -17.38 3.29
CA ASP A 177 -2.26 -17.06 1.91
C ASP A 177 -2.78 -15.67 1.50
N THR A 178 -4.04 -15.38 1.78
CA THR A 178 -4.66 -14.07 1.49
C THR A 178 -3.93 -12.90 2.19
N VAL A 179 -3.55 -13.08 3.45
CA VAL A 179 -2.86 -12.06 4.26
C VAL A 179 -1.46 -11.80 3.72
N ILE A 180 -0.72 -12.86 3.37
CA ILE A 180 0.68 -12.75 2.92
C ILE A 180 0.82 -12.51 1.41
N LYS A 181 -0.28 -12.52 0.65
CA LYS A 181 -0.28 -12.19 -0.78
C LYS A 181 0.07 -10.72 -1.04
N GLY A 182 1.33 -10.49 -1.44
CA GLY A 182 1.86 -9.17 -1.81
C GLY A 182 2.96 -8.63 -0.88
N PRO A 183 2.79 -8.62 0.46
CA PRO A 183 3.86 -8.27 1.39
C PRO A 183 5.19 -8.92 1.03
N GLY A 184 6.27 -8.17 1.09
CA GLY A 184 7.62 -8.59 0.68
C GLY A 184 8.04 -8.05 -0.69
N MET A 185 7.08 -7.73 -1.57
CA MET A 185 7.38 -7.14 -2.89
C MET A 185 7.97 -5.73 -2.80
N GLN A 186 7.66 -4.99 -1.74
CA GLN A 186 8.20 -3.65 -1.50
C GLN A 186 9.70 -3.65 -1.13
N ALA A 187 10.30 -4.82 -0.87
CA ALA A 187 11.71 -4.93 -0.51
C ALA A 187 12.57 -5.35 -1.72
N ARG A 188 13.75 -4.72 -1.80
CA ARG A 188 14.84 -5.08 -2.71
C ARG A 188 15.18 -6.57 -2.63
N TRP A 189 15.45 -7.18 -3.78
CA TRP A 189 15.98 -8.54 -3.85
C TRP A 189 17.45 -8.55 -3.48
N ASN A 190 17.85 -9.31 -2.46
CA ASN A 190 19.24 -9.35 -1.97
C ASN A 190 19.88 -7.97 -1.77
N ASN A 191 19.07 -6.98 -1.37
CA ASN A 191 19.44 -5.58 -1.18
C ASN A 191 19.90 -4.84 -2.45
N ILE A 192 19.74 -5.44 -3.63
CA ILE A 192 20.00 -4.84 -4.94
C ILE A 192 18.80 -3.95 -5.31
N PRO A 193 19.03 -2.68 -5.74
CA PRO A 193 17.95 -1.80 -6.20
C PRO A 193 17.09 -2.43 -7.29
N THR A 194 15.78 -2.25 -7.17
CA THR A 194 14.85 -2.68 -8.24
C THR A 194 14.91 -1.67 -9.39
N ASP A 195 14.95 -2.18 -10.61
CA ASP A 195 14.99 -1.41 -11.86
C ASP A 195 13.61 -0.80 -12.20
N PHE A 196 13.10 0.08 -11.32
CA PHE A 196 11.85 0.80 -11.58
C PHE A 196 11.99 1.94 -12.58
N PHE A 197 13.21 2.48 -12.76
CA PHE A 197 13.42 3.75 -13.45
C PHE A 197 13.82 3.64 -14.92
N LYS A 198 13.75 2.43 -15.50
CA LYS A 198 14.07 2.18 -16.91
C LYS A 198 12.88 2.47 -17.82
N ASP A 199 13.16 2.65 -19.11
CA ASP A 199 12.17 2.74 -20.19
C ASP A 199 11.14 3.89 -20.05
N ASN A 200 11.55 5.08 -19.61
CA ASN A 200 10.65 6.22 -19.38
C ASN A 200 9.47 5.88 -18.44
N PRO A 201 9.76 5.54 -17.17
CA PRO A 201 8.76 5.09 -16.20
C PRO A 201 7.72 6.16 -15.87
N PHE A 202 8.07 7.43 -16.06
CA PHE A 202 7.27 8.60 -15.70
C PHE A 202 6.45 9.17 -16.87
N SER A 203 6.52 8.52 -18.05
CA SER A 203 5.64 8.87 -19.18
C SER A 203 4.17 8.67 -18.80
N ARG A 204 3.27 9.37 -19.48
CA ARG A 204 1.83 9.37 -19.19
C ARG A 204 1.04 9.22 -20.48
N ALA A 205 -0.18 8.70 -20.40
CA ALA A 205 -1.07 8.66 -21.56
C ALA A 205 -1.43 10.07 -22.06
N ASP A 206 -1.57 11.03 -21.14
CA ASP A 206 -1.75 12.45 -21.43
C ASP A 206 -0.57 13.27 -20.87
N GLU A 207 0.37 13.64 -21.74
CA GLU A 207 1.53 14.47 -21.41
C GLU A 207 1.26 15.98 -21.46
N ASN A 208 0.03 16.41 -21.77
CA ASN A 208 -0.31 17.84 -21.74
C ASN A 208 -0.14 18.44 -20.34
N ASN A 209 -0.04 19.77 -20.26
CA ASN A 209 0.10 20.49 -19.00
C ASN A 209 -1.05 20.14 -18.03
N ASP A 210 -0.68 19.79 -16.80
CA ASP A 210 -1.63 19.35 -15.77
C ASP A 210 -2.67 20.41 -15.44
N ILE A 211 -2.34 21.71 -15.57
CA ILE A 211 -3.31 22.79 -15.34
C ILE A 211 -4.56 22.63 -16.20
N LEU A 212 -4.43 22.13 -17.44
CA LEU A 212 -5.58 21.89 -18.32
C LEU A 212 -6.47 20.74 -17.81
N PHE A 213 -5.86 19.71 -17.24
CA PHE A 213 -6.59 18.55 -16.71
C PHE A 213 -7.28 18.83 -15.38
N TYR A 214 -6.70 19.73 -14.56
CA TYR A 214 -7.21 20.12 -13.24
C TYR A 214 -7.91 21.48 -13.24
N GLU A 215 -8.17 22.08 -14.41
CA GLU A 215 -8.86 23.38 -14.54
C GLU A 215 -10.25 23.35 -13.90
N ASN A 216 -11.03 22.32 -14.19
CA ASN A 216 -12.36 22.16 -13.62
C ASN A 216 -12.29 21.47 -12.25
N PRO A 217 -12.85 22.07 -11.18
CA PRO A 217 -12.80 21.50 -9.85
C PRO A 217 -13.58 20.17 -9.79
N ARG A 218 -13.11 19.26 -8.95
CA ARG A 218 -13.70 17.95 -8.72
C ARG A 218 -13.94 17.75 -7.23
N PHE A 219 -15.15 18.11 -6.78
CA PHE A 219 -15.61 17.87 -5.40
C PHE A 219 -16.04 16.43 -5.16
N VAL A 220 -15.17 15.48 -5.53
CA VAL A 220 -15.37 14.03 -5.29
C VAL A 220 -14.32 13.54 -4.32
N SER A 221 -14.71 12.66 -3.40
CA SER A 221 -13.73 11.95 -2.59
C SER A 221 -13.06 10.90 -3.46
N HIS A 222 -11.73 10.93 -3.51
CA HIS A 222 -10.92 10.03 -4.34
C HIS A 222 -10.96 8.56 -3.86
N VAL A 223 -11.26 8.37 -2.57
CA VAL A 223 -11.43 7.06 -1.92
C VAL A 223 -12.63 7.09 -0.99
N ASP A 224 -13.16 5.91 -0.65
CA ASP A 224 -14.32 5.80 0.22
C ASP A 224 -14.06 6.28 1.67
N LYS A 225 -15.13 6.44 2.46
CA LYS A 225 -15.05 6.98 3.83
C LYS A 225 -14.18 6.16 4.78
N MET A 226 -14.15 4.83 4.64
CA MET A 226 -13.32 3.97 5.47
C MET A 226 -11.83 4.18 5.15
N ALA A 227 -11.46 4.21 3.87
CA ALA A 227 -10.10 4.53 3.44
C ALA A 227 -9.63 5.91 3.96
N ARG A 228 -10.48 6.94 3.88
CA ARG A 228 -10.19 8.27 4.46
C ARG A 228 -9.96 8.23 5.96
N THR A 229 -10.70 7.38 6.69
CA THR A 229 -10.51 7.18 8.13
C THR A 229 -9.15 6.56 8.43
N ILE A 230 -8.71 5.59 7.61
CA ILE A 230 -7.38 4.98 7.74
C ILE A 230 -6.27 6.00 7.46
N ILE A 231 -6.38 6.79 6.38
CA ILE A 231 -5.41 7.86 6.07
C ILE A 231 -5.30 8.84 7.25
N SER A 232 -6.44 9.30 7.77
CA SER A 232 -6.48 10.19 8.93
C SER A 232 -5.86 9.57 10.19
N GLY A 233 -6.07 8.27 10.41
CA GLY A 233 -5.44 7.52 11.50
C GLY A 233 -3.93 7.39 11.35
N ILE A 234 -3.42 7.18 10.13
CA ILE A 234 -1.98 7.18 9.84
C ILE A 234 -1.37 8.54 10.20
N TYR A 235 -2.03 9.63 9.78
CA TYR A 235 -1.59 10.99 10.12
C TYR A 235 -1.66 11.24 11.64
N GLY A 236 -2.70 10.81 12.33
CA GLY A 236 -2.84 10.95 13.79
C GLY A 236 -1.79 10.20 14.61
N ASN A 237 -1.18 9.14 14.06
CA ASN A 237 -0.08 8.43 14.72
C ASN A 237 1.29 9.14 14.56
N ILE A 238 1.39 10.10 13.65
CA ILE A 238 2.65 10.78 13.29
C ILE A 238 2.63 12.25 13.71
N LEU A 239 1.56 12.95 13.35
CA LEU A 239 1.37 14.37 13.61
C LEU A 239 1.08 14.63 15.09
N LYS A 240 1.52 15.78 15.59
CA LYS A 240 1.36 16.21 16.98
C LYS A 240 0.86 17.64 17.03
N ASP A 241 0.27 18.00 18.16
CA ASP A 241 -0.16 19.37 18.42
C ASP A 241 1.01 20.36 18.25
N GLY A 242 0.71 21.52 17.65
CA GLY A 242 1.67 22.58 17.40
C GLY A 242 2.62 22.36 16.21
N MET A 243 2.44 21.30 15.42
CA MET A 243 3.23 21.09 14.20
C MET A 243 2.81 22.04 13.07
N LYS A 244 3.79 22.53 12.31
CA LYS A 244 3.60 23.17 11.01
C LYS A 244 3.63 22.11 9.91
N VAL A 245 2.55 21.96 9.15
CA VAL A 245 2.38 20.89 8.15
C VAL A 245 2.17 21.45 6.75
N LEU A 246 2.83 20.84 5.76
CA LEU A 246 2.58 21.08 4.33
C LEU A 246 1.79 19.91 3.74
N ASP A 247 0.63 20.19 3.14
CA ASP A 247 -0.13 19.24 2.34
C ASP A 247 0.27 19.38 0.86
N LEU A 248 1.07 18.42 0.40
CA LEU A 248 1.66 18.37 -0.92
C LEU A 248 0.69 17.78 -1.94
N MET A 249 0.45 18.50 -3.05
CA MET A 249 -0.54 18.15 -4.08
C MET A 249 -1.97 18.08 -3.52
N SER A 250 -2.28 19.05 -2.65
CA SER A 250 -3.56 19.23 -1.97
C SER A 250 -4.72 19.52 -2.94
N SER A 251 -5.92 19.29 -2.42
CA SER A 251 -7.21 19.54 -3.04
C SER A 251 -8.20 20.00 -1.95
N TRP A 252 -9.48 19.68 -2.08
CA TRP A 252 -10.53 20.08 -1.14
C TRP A 252 -10.58 19.25 0.16
N GLN A 253 -9.73 18.21 0.30
CA GLN A 253 -9.61 17.39 1.51
C GLN A 253 -8.14 17.05 1.82
N SER A 254 -7.67 17.38 3.03
CA SER A 254 -6.32 17.03 3.51
C SER A 254 -6.27 15.81 4.46
N HIS A 255 -7.42 15.27 4.85
CA HIS A 255 -7.54 14.12 5.77
C HIS A 255 -6.90 14.31 7.16
N MET A 256 -6.71 15.54 7.63
CA MET A 256 -6.12 15.76 8.95
C MET A 256 -7.00 15.17 10.06
N PRO A 257 -6.39 14.55 11.08
CA PRO A 257 -7.11 14.02 12.22
C PRO A 257 -7.72 15.16 13.05
N GLY A 258 -9.03 15.10 13.29
CA GLY A 258 -9.75 16.15 14.03
C GLY A 258 -9.37 16.29 15.51
N HIS A 259 -8.49 15.44 16.04
CA HIS A 259 -7.99 15.51 17.42
C HIS A 259 -6.60 16.15 17.54
N VAL A 260 -5.93 16.47 16.41
CA VAL A 260 -4.62 17.11 16.41
C VAL A 260 -4.77 18.60 16.08
N ASN A 261 -4.27 19.46 16.95
CA ASN A 261 -4.30 20.91 16.78
C ASN A 261 -2.97 21.38 16.19
N LEU A 262 -2.90 21.46 14.86
CA LEU A 262 -1.73 21.96 14.14
C LEU A 262 -1.52 23.46 14.38
N ASP A 263 -0.27 23.92 14.32
CA ASP A 263 0.05 25.36 14.31
C ASP A 263 -0.40 25.98 12.99
N SER A 264 -0.07 25.32 11.88
CA SER A 264 -0.65 25.63 10.57
C SER A 264 -0.63 24.43 9.63
N LEU A 265 -1.58 24.41 8.71
CA LEU A 265 -1.63 23.53 7.54
C LEU A 265 -1.64 24.37 6.27
N THR A 266 -0.56 24.28 5.48
CA THR A 266 -0.45 24.96 4.19
C THR A 266 -0.65 23.95 3.07
N GLY A 267 -1.53 24.23 2.12
CA GLY A 267 -1.76 23.36 0.95
C GLY A 267 -1.04 23.88 -0.29
N ILE A 268 -0.48 22.97 -1.09
CA ILE A 268 -0.01 23.27 -2.44
C ILE A 268 -0.74 22.34 -3.40
N GLY A 269 -1.44 22.90 -4.39
CA GLY A 269 -2.27 22.13 -5.31
C GLY A 269 -2.38 22.80 -6.67
N LEU A 270 -3.18 22.19 -7.56
CA LEU A 270 -3.38 22.68 -8.93
C LEU A 270 -4.70 23.41 -9.13
N ASN A 271 -5.70 23.16 -8.29
CA ASN A 271 -7.00 23.79 -8.41
C ASN A 271 -7.26 24.69 -7.19
N LYS A 272 -7.43 25.99 -7.45
CA LYS A 272 -7.66 27.00 -6.41
C LYS A 272 -8.99 26.82 -5.70
N GLU A 273 -10.06 26.57 -6.46
CA GLU A 273 -11.43 26.45 -5.94
C GLU A 273 -11.58 25.22 -5.02
N GLU A 274 -10.88 24.13 -5.34
CA GLU A 274 -10.78 22.96 -4.46
C GLU A 274 -10.14 23.33 -3.12
N MET A 275 -8.97 24.00 -3.14
CA MET A 275 -8.26 24.37 -1.92
C MET A 275 -8.99 25.46 -1.11
N GLU A 276 -9.71 26.39 -1.76
CA GLU A 276 -10.55 27.38 -1.08
C GLU A 276 -11.70 26.73 -0.29
N LEU A 277 -12.17 25.55 -0.72
CA LEU A 277 -13.20 24.77 -0.03
C LEU A 277 -12.62 23.72 0.95
N ASN A 278 -11.29 23.67 1.10
CA ASN A 278 -10.65 22.85 2.12
C ASN A 278 -10.58 23.59 3.46
N PHE A 279 -11.60 23.41 4.29
CA PHE A 279 -11.70 24.07 5.60
C PHE A 279 -10.62 23.67 6.63
N GLN A 280 -9.75 22.72 6.31
CA GLN A 280 -8.60 22.37 7.17
C GLN A 280 -7.36 23.21 6.86
N LEU A 281 -7.26 23.82 5.67
CA LEU A 281 -6.11 24.62 5.28
C LEU A 281 -6.16 26.00 5.96
N ASN A 282 -5.04 26.44 6.50
CA ASN A 282 -4.83 27.83 6.92
C ASN A 282 -4.47 28.71 5.73
N GLU A 283 -3.67 28.18 4.80
CA GLU A 283 -3.17 28.86 3.61
C GLU A 283 -3.07 27.88 2.44
N HIS A 284 -3.14 28.39 1.21
CA HIS A 284 -2.93 27.56 0.02
C HIS A 284 -2.19 28.30 -1.09
N ILE A 285 -1.46 27.53 -1.92
CA ILE A 285 -0.70 28.04 -3.06
C ILE A 285 -1.00 27.17 -4.29
N VAL A 286 -1.40 27.80 -5.40
CA VAL A 286 -1.49 27.11 -6.69
C VAL A 286 -0.10 26.98 -7.28
N HIS A 287 0.41 25.75 -7.38
CA HIS A 287 1.77 25.50 -7.84
C HIS A 287 1.89 24.12 -8.50
N ASN A 288 2.38 24.10 -9.74
CA ASN A 288 2.53 22.89 -10.52
C ASN A 288 3.95 22.30 -10.37
N LEU A 289 4.07 21.28 -9.52
CA LEU A 289 5.34 20.58 -9.24
C LEU A 289 5.95 19.89 -10.47
N ASN A 290 5.11 19.41 -11.40
CA ASN A 290 5.59 18.76 -12.62
C ASN A 290 6.21 19.79 -13.59
N LEU A 291 5.76 21.06 -13.54
CA LEU A 291 6.38 22.15 -14.29
C LEU A 291 7.60 22.71 -13.55
N ASN A 292 7.41 23.16 -12.32
CA ASN A 292 8.46 23.71 -11.46
C ASN A 292 8.47 22.93 -10.12
N PRO A 293 9.46 22.09 -9.84
CA PRO A 293 9.50 21.31 -8.60
C PRO A 293 9.93 22.15 -7.37
N VAL A 294 10.44 23.38 -7.56
CA VAL A 294 10.97 24.21 -6.48
C VAL A 294 9.84 24.75 -5.60
N LEU A 295 9.80 24.30 -4.35
CA LEU A 295 8.79 24.68 -3.38
C LEU A 295 8.99 26.14 -2.91
N PRO A 296 7.93 26.97 -2.88
CA PRO A 296 8.03 28.40 -2.56
C PRO A 296 8.12 28.66 -1.03
N PHE A 297 8.88 27.84 -0.31
CA PHE A 297 9.04 27.91 1.14
C PHE A 297 10.51 27.96 1.55
N ASN A 298 10.76 28.41 2.77
CA ASN A 298 12.11 28.48 3.31
C ASN A 298 12.63 27.08 3.66
N ASN A 299 13.95 26.99 3.87
CA ASN A 299 14.55 25.78 4.40
C ASN A 299 14.09 25.53 5.83
N ASN A 300 13.87 24.27 6.21
CA ASN A 300 13.51 23.86 7.57
C ASN A 300 12.28 24.58 8.14
N GLU A 301 11.25 24.77 7.31
CA GLU A 301 10.03 25.48 7.68
C GLU A 301 8.98 24.56 8.32
N PHE A 302 8.84 23.32 7.83
CA PHE A 302 7.75 22.41 8.23
C PHE A 302 8.23 21.28 9.15
N ASP A 303 7.40 20.90 10.11
CA ASP A 303 7.61 19.72 10.97
C ASP A 303 7.18 18.44 10.25
N ALA A 304 6.21 18.53 9.34
CA ALA A 304 5.81 17.42 8.49
C ALA A 304 5.36 17.89 7.09
N VAL A 305 5.56 17.03 6.10
CA VAL A 305 4.98 17.12 4.77
C VAL A 305 4.15 15.87 4.58
N VAL A 306 2.90 16.03 4.13
CA VAL A 306 2.03 14.91 3.74
C VAL A 306 1.76 14.97 2.24
N CYS A 307 1.54 13.81 1.61
CA CYS A 307 1.12 13.71 0.21
C CYS A 307 0.04 12.64 0.10
N SER A 308 -1.22 13.07 -0.03
CA SER A 308 -2.39 12.18 -0.13
C SER A 308 -2.77 11.91 -1.58
N LEU A 309 -2.79 10.63 -1.97
CA LEU A 309 -3.42 10.12 -3.20
C LEU A 309 -2.92 10.83 -4.47
N SER A 310 -1.62 11.17 -4.50
CA SER A 310 -1.05 12.03 -5.54
C SER A 310 0.35 11.67 -6.05
N ILE A 311 1.09 10.81 -5.33
CA ILE A 311 2.49 10.46 -5.69
C ILE A 311 2.58 9.81 -7.08
N GLU A 312 1.53 9.12 -7.49
CA GLU A 312 1.39 8.43 -8.77
C GLU A 312 1.27 9.37 -9.99
N TYR A 313 1.23 10.68 -9.78
CA TYR A 313 1.14 11.69 -10.84
C TYR A 313 2.41 12.52 -11.02
N LEU A 314 3.43 12.33 -10.16
CA LEU A 314 4.68 13.09 -10.25
C LEU A 314 5.59 12.54 -11.35
N ILE A 315 5.97 13.42 -12.29
CA ILE A 315 6.94 13.11 -13.35
C ILE A 315 8.37 13.55 -13.03
N LYS A 316 8.55 14.29 -11.92
CA LYS A 316 9.84 14.74 -11.36
C LYS A 316 9.98 14.36 -9.88
N PRO A 317 9.83 13.07 -9.52
CA PRO A 317 9.77 12.67 -8.11
C PRO A 317 11.08 12.96 -7.37
N PHE A 318 12.25 12.83 -8.02
CA PHE A 318 13.53 13.07 -7.36
C PHE A 318 13.70 14.54 -6.96
N GLU A 319 13.40 15.47 -7.86
CA GLU A 319 13.48 16.90 -7.59
C GLU A 319 12.48 17.34 -6.52
N VAL A 320 11.27 16.76 -6.53
CA VAL A 320 10.28 17.02 -5.49
C VAL A 320 10.72 16.48 -4.14
N PHE A 321 11.31 15.29 -4.06
CA PHE A 321 11.84 14.74 -2.81
C PHE A 321 12.99 15.58 -2.24
N GLU A 322 13.87 16.09 -3.10
CA GLU A 322 14.94 17.04 -2.72
C GLU A 322 14.37 18.31 -2.09
N GLU A 323 13.31 18.87 -2.68
CA GLU A 323 12.65 20.07 -2.20
C GLU A 323 11.87 19.82 -0.91
N VAL A 324 11.19 18.67 -0.79
CA VAL A 324 10.54 18.24 0.45
C VAL A 324 11.58 18.11 1.57
N ALA A 325 12.72 17.46 1.30
CA ALA A 325 13.81 17.39 2.25
C ALA A 325 14.37 18.78 2.60
N ARG A 326 14.40 19.73 1.66
CA ARG A 326 14.86 21.11 1.92
C ARG A 326 13.93 21.84 2.89
N VAL A 327 12.62 21.80 2.66
CA VAL A 327 11.62 22.54 3.45
C VAL A 327 11.30 21.88 4.80
N LEU A 328 11.55 20.58 4.97
CA LEU A 328 11.39 19.90 6.25
C LEU A 328 12.46 20.34 7.26
N LYS A 329 12.07 20.49 8.53
CA LYS A 329 13.01 20.59 9.66
C LYS A 329 13.74 19.25 9.85
N PRO A 330 14.95 19.24 10.43
CA PRO A 330 15.60 17.99 10.86
C PRO A 330 14.64 17.14 11.71
N ASP A 331 14.66 15.82 11.51
CA ASP A 331 13.71 14.87 12.11
C ASP A 331 12.23 15.06 11.73
N GLY A 332 11.92 16.00 10.84
CA GLY A 332 10.57 16.20 10.31
C GLY A 332 10.13 15.07 9.40
N TYR A 333 8.83 14.81 9.34
CA TYR A 333 8.26 13.64 8.66
C TYR A 333 7.87 13.95 7.21
N PHE A 334 8.17 13.04 6.29
CA PHE A 334 7.50 13.02 4.98
C PHE A 334 6.62 11.78 4.89
N VAL A 335 5.31 11.97 4.78
CA VAL A 335 4.31 10.89 4.80
C VAL A 335 3.54 10.86 3.50
N ILE A 336 3.66 9.76 2.76
CA ILE A 336 2.97 9.55 1.50
C ILE A 336 1.90 8.48 1.72
N THR A 337 0.69 8.74 1.26
CA THR A 337 -0.41 7.76 1.28
C THR A 337 -1.04 7.65 -0.09
N PHE A 338 -1.33 6.43 -0.54
CA PHE A 338 -1.96 6.19 -1.84
C PHE A 338 -2.91 4.99 -1.78
N SER A 339 -3.69 4.79 -2.85
CA SER A 339 -4.65 3.70 -3.00
C SER A 339 -4.59 3.11 -4.42
N ASN A 340 -5.54 2.24 -4.75
CA ASN A 340 -5.69 1.67 -6.09
C ASN A 340 -6.63 2.50 -6.99
N ARG A 341 -7.13 3.63 -6.50
CA ARG A 341 -7.90 4.60 -7.27
C ARG A 341 -6.96 5.67 -7.83
N TRP A 342 -6.95 5.83 -9.14
CA TRP A 342 -6.12 6.82 -9.82
C TRP A 342 -6.77 7.26 -11.14
N PHE A 343 -6.31 8.40 -11.69
CA PHE A 343 -6.78 8.91 -12.98
C PHE A 343 -5.93 8.36 -14.13
N PRO A 344 -6.48 7.48 -15.01
CA PRO A 344 -5.70 6.84 -16.06
C PRO A 344 -4.95 7.79 -17.01
N PRO A 345 -5.48 8.98 -17.37
CA PRO A 345 -4.75 9.89 -18.26
C PRO A 345 -3.45 10.43 -17.68
N LYS A 346 -3.39 10.67 -16.35
CA LYS A 346 -2.30 11.40 -15.71
C LYS A 346 -1.38 10.56 -14.84
N VAL A 347 -1.71 9.29 -14.60
CA VAL A 347 -0.81 8.41 -13.84
C VAL A 347 0.49 8.18 -14.61
N ILE A 348 1.60 8.04 -13.88
CA ILE A 348 2.86 7.60 -14.46
C ILE A 348 2.77 6.13 -14.92
N ARG A 349 3.37 5.84 -16.08
CA ARG A 349 3.38 4.53 -16.73
C ARG A 349 3.73 3.42 -15.75
N ILE A 350 4.84 3.56 -15.01
CA ILE A 350 5.33 2.50 -14.12
C ILE A 350 4.29 2.08 -13.07
N TRP A 351 3.46 3.01 -12.59
CA TRP A 351 2.42 2.71 -11.58
C TRP A 351 1.37 1.72 -12.09
N THR A 352 1.14 1.71 -13.40
CA THR A 352 0.18 0.82 -14.08
C THR A 352 0.73 -0.57 -14.35
N GLU A 353 2.06 -0.73 -14.29
CA GLU A 353 2.74 -1.97 -14.69
C GLU A 353 3.27 -2.79 -13.51
N ILE A 354 3.20 -2.25 -12.30
CA ILE A 354 3.73 -2.90 -11.08
C ILE A 354 2.61 -3.27 -10.12
N TYR A 355 2.86 -4.29 -9.31
CA TYR A 355 1.92 -4.73 -8.28
C TYR A 355 1.74 -3.67 -7.17
N GLU A 356 0.64 -3.78 -6.44
CA GLU A 356 0.27 -2.81 -5.40
C GLU A 356 1.35 -2.65 -4.33
N PHE A 357 1.99 -3.75 -3.93
CA PHE A 357 3.09 -3.73 -2.98
C PHE A 357 4.41 -3.25 -3.60
N GLU A 358 4.62 -3.44 -4.91
CA GLU A 358 5.76 -2.82 -5.60
C GLU A 358 5.64 -1.30 -5.64
N ARG A 359 4.43 -0.72 -5.63
CA ARG A 359 4.25 0.74 -5.55
C ARG A 359 4.83 1.32 -4.25
N MET A 360 4.70 0.60 -3.14
CA MET A 360 5.41 0.99 -1.90
C MET A 360 6.93 0.89 -2.08
N GLY A 361 7.41 -0.15 -2.79
CA GLY A 361 8.82 -0.29 -3.16
C GLY A 361 9.33 0.87 -4.03
N LEU A 362 8.56 1.29 -5.03
CA LEU A 362 8.85 2.44 -5.88
C LEU A 362 9.01 3.72 -5.06
N VAL A 363 8.08 3.96 -4.14
CA VAL A 363 8.14 5.14 -3.27
C VAL A 363 9.31 5.06 -2.29
N LEU A 364 9.62 3.87 -1.74
CA LEU A 364 10.84 3.66 -0.95
C LEU A 364 12.10 3.96 -1.77
N GLU A 365 12.15 3.59 -3.06
CA GLU A 365 13.29 3.94 -3.91
C GLU A 365 13.44 5.45 -4.08
N TYR A 366 12.37 6.25 -4.13
CA TYR A 366 12.50 7.72 -4.11
C TYR A 366 13.15 8.21 -2.81
N PHE A 367 12.72 7.70 -1.65
CA PHE A 367 13.33 8.02 -0.34
C PHE A 367 14.82 7.65 -0.30
N ILE A 368 15.16 6.42 -0.74
CA ILE A 368 16.51 5.89 -0.70
C ILE A 368 17.44 6.66 -1.66
N ASN A 369 16.98 6.96 -2.88
CA ASN A 369 17.78 7.71 -3.86
C ASN A 369 18.00 9.17 -3.45
N CYS A 370 17.02 9.79 -2.79
CA CYS A 370 17.20 11.15 -2.25
C CYS A 370 18.28 11.20 -1.16
N ASN A 371 18.51 10.10 -0.44
CA ASN A 371 19.58 9.96 0.57
C ASN A 371 19.57 11.08 1.65
N LYS A 372 18.39 11.65 1.92
CA LYS A 372 18.14 12.69 2.92
C LYS A 372 17.12 12.26 3.98
N PHE A 373 16.74 10.99 3.98
CA PHE A 373 15.75 10.43 4.88
C PHE A 373 16.28 9.20 5.63
N LYS A 374 15.82 9.02 6.86
CA LYS A 374 16.05 7.86 7.74
C LYS A 374 14.72 7.33 8.27
N ASP A 375 14.79 6.24 9.03
CA ASP A 375 13.64 5.61 9.68
C ASP A 375 12.50 5.37 8.68
N LEU A 376 12.78 4.66 7.59
CA LEU A 376 11.77 4.40 6.57
C LEU A 376 10.79 3.33 7.05
N HIS A 377 9.53 3.54 6.74
CA HIS A 377 8.44 2.66 7.09
C HIS A 377 7.47 2.47 5.93
N THR A 378 6.82 1.31 5.90
CA THR A 378 5.64 1.09 5.06
C THR A 378 4.47 0.59 5.90
N TYR A 379 3.27 0.96 5.47
CA TYR A 379 2.02 0.46 6.01
C TYR A 379 1.06 0.06 4.89
N SER A 380 0.35 -1.05 5.05
CA SER A 380 -0.80 -1.40 4.20
C SER A 380 -2.01 -1.78 5.04
N MET A 381 -3.21 -1.42 4.57
CA MET A 381 -4.48 -1.87 5.13
C MET A 381 -5.42 -2.31 4.01
N ARG A 382 -5.86 -3.57 4.06
CA ARG A 382 -6.70 -4.23 3.06
C ARG A 382 -7.88 -4.97 3.71
N GLY A 383 -8.91 -5.27 2.92
CA GLY A 383 -10.02 -6.15 3.33
C GLY A 383 -11.11 -5.51 4.20
N LEU A 384 -10.94 -4.25 4.60
CA LEU A 384 -11.99 -3.49 5.29
C LEU A 384 -13.26 -3.42 4.43
N PRO A 385 -14.45 -3.49 5.03
CA PRO A 385 -15.71 -3.42 4.29
C PRO A 385 -15.97 -2.00 3.81
N ARG A 386 -16.46 -1.88 2.58
CA ARG A 386 -16.92 -0.60 2.05
C ARG A 386 -18.17 -0.14 2.82
N PRO A 387 -18.31 1.16 3.15
CA PRO A 387 -19.55 1.69 3.71
C PRO A 387 -20.76 1.40 2.83
N PHE A 388 -21.89 1.02 3.42
CA PHE A 388 -23.12 0.66 2.69
C PHE A 388 -23.73 1.84 1.92
N ASP A 389 -23.45 3.07 2.34
CA ASP A 389 -23.89 4.31 1.71
C ASP A 389 -22.96 4.78 0.58
N ASP A 390 -21.85 4.08 0.32
CA ASP A 390 -20.96 4.38 -0.79
C ASP A 390 -21.55 3.89 -2.12
N LYS A 391 -21.51 4.73 -3.16
CA LYS A 391 -22.09 4.42 -4.47
C LYS A 391 -21.52 3.18 -5.15
N TYR A 392 -20.29 2.78 -4.81
CA TYR A 392 -19.63 1.60 -5.37
C TYR A 392 -19.84 0.33 -4.54
N PHE A 393 -20.53 0.40 -3.40
CA PHE A 393 -20.79 -0.75 -2.51
C PHE A 393 -21.36 -1.99 -3.22
N PRO A 394 -22.35 -1.89 -4.14
CA PRO A 394 -22.92 -3.07 -4.79
C PRO A 394 -21.93 -3.85 -5.66
N GLU A 395 -20.95 -3.16 -6.25
CA GLU A 395 -19.96 -3.74 -7.17
C GLU A 395 -18.65 -4.10 -6.45
N PHE A 396 -18.26 -3.29 -5.47
CA PHE A 396 -16.99 -3.39 -4.76
C PHE A 396 -17.25 -3.44 -3.25
N PRO A 397 -17.48 -4.63 -2.67
CA PRO A 397 -17.88 -4.77 -1.26
C PRO A 397 -16.77 -4.39 -0.27
N PHE A 398 -15.53 -4.25 -0.74
CA PHE A 398 -14.38 -3.85 0.06
C PHE A 398 -14.05 -2.37 -0.13
N SER A 399 -13.64 -1.74 0.97
CA SER A 399 -13.09 -0.40 0.99
C SER A 399 -11.82 -0.36 0.13
N ASP A 400 -11.57 0.79 -0.47
CA ASP A 400 -10.33 1.08 -1.18
C ASP A 400 -9.15 0.83 -0.22
N PRO A 401 -8.16 0.00 -0.59
CA PRO A 401 -7.02 -0.27 0.29
C PRO A 401 -6.18 0.99 0.47
N VAL A 402 -5.51 1.10 1.61
CA VAL A 402 -4.63 2.23 1.92
C VAL A 402 -3.21 1.74 2.07
N TYR A 403 -2.30 2.38 1.34
CA TYR A 403 -0.88 2.17 1.43
C TYR A 403 -0.20 3.45 1.90
N SER A 404 0.86 3.32 2.69
CA SER A 404 1.66 4.45 3.11
C SER A 404 3.14 4.13 3.16
N VAL A 405 3.96 5.12 2.81
CA VAL A 405 5.40 5.10 2.96
C VAL A 405 5.82 6.42 3.61
N TRP A 406 6.65 6.36 4.64
CA TRP A 406 7.16 7.56 5.28
C TRP A 406 8.58 7.40 5.79
N GLY A 407 9.22 8.54 6.04
CA GLY A 407 10.54 8.64 6.63
C GLY A 407 10.72 9.98 7.33
N LYS A 408 11.84 10.14 8.02
CA LYS A 408 12.24 11.40 8.66
C LYS A 408 13.41 12.03 7.92
N LYS A 409 13.43 13.34 7.80
CA LYS A 409 14.61 14.07 7.33
C LYS A 409 15.81 13.76 8.24
N LEU A 410 16.98 13.55 7.62
CA LEU A 410 18.25 13.32 8.31
C LEU A 410 18.60 14.43 9.31
#